data_AF-A0A847CDM2-F1
#
_entry.id   AF-A0A847CDM2-F1
#
_cell.length_a   1.000
_cell.length_b   1.000
_cell.length_c   1.000
_cell.angle_alpha   90.00
_cell.angle_beta   90.00
_cell.angle_gamma   90.00
#
_symmetry.space_group_name_H-M   'P 1'
#
loop_
_entity.id
_entity.type
_entity.pdbx_description
1 polymer ?
#
loop_
_entity_poly.entity_id
_entity_poly.type
_entity_poly.pdbx_seq_one_letter_code
_entity_poly.pdbx_strand_id
1 'polypeptide(L)'
;MKEILLNRMYVGRFLENNIGHEVINLFKDDNSSNYIYINPYGQLDKKHNEIESILLVRGINATTVEIIAKAVGLIPILNNALPRDTANKIQKDYIRENKVTYDGVLLDEIYYQNESTNEVTTVYISFKAENIFYPKQKIYLTTDEKTNFTEKSFLLPETTFPKQALHWTYSVASKAYTVLSSVIQDSALWENKNRTQRISEISETSSERDFNFLKLIRKEYDELCYSNMFHYFLSEDKELFKDFMSDILGLSTKGKYSIQRETEHIDLLIQDDENIVVIENKIKSGINGLRHDIYGDLVQSQLFDYHKYADEYARNRKESFYIFAPNYNRIDLRNYEKSEDYKLINYSVLYDFFNKHKIDNKYYDDFLSALKIHAKEIDNSNFEIMQERFIETINSVK
;
A
#
# COMPACT_ATOMS: atom_id res chain seq x y z
N MET A 1 19.15 8.04 27.92
CA MET A 1 18.49 6.74 27.68
C MET A 1 18.47 6.55 26.15
N LYS A 2 18.18 5.36 25.61
CA LYS A 2 18.09 5.12 24.16
C LYS A 2 16.66 4.85 23.73
N GLU A 3 16.35 5.13 22.48
CA GLU A 3 15.04 4.90 21.87
C GLU A 3 15.18 4.28 20.47
N ILE A 4 14.23 3.40 20.12
CA ILE A 4 14.02 2.94 18.75
C ILE A 4 12.80 3.68 18.21
N LEU A 5 12.94 4.21 16.99
CA LEU A 5 11.87 4.93 16.32
C LEU A 5 11.30 4.10 15.17
N LEU A 6 9.98 4.02 15.06
CA LEU A 6 9.28 3.54 13.87
C LEU A 6 8.80 4.76 13.10
N ASN A 7 9.22 4.91 11.84
CA ASN A 7 8.85 6.01 10.96
C ASN A 7 7.89 5.48 9.89
N ARG A 8 6.63 5.94 9.93
CA ARG A 8 5.59 5.47 9.01
C ARG A 8 5.72 6.22 7.68
N MET A 9 5.98 5.47 6.63
CA MET A 9 6.28 5.96 5.28
C MET A 9 5.02 6.03 4.42
N TYR A 10 4.91 7.07 3.59
CA TYR A 10 3.96 7.17 2.47
C TYR A 10 2.49 7.12 2.88
N VAL A 11 2.15 7.87 3.94
CA VAL A 11 0.77 7.97 4.46
C VAL A 11 0.35 9.44 4.61
N GLY A 12 -0.85 9.75 4.14
CA GLY A 12 -1.52 11.02 4.37
C GLY A 12 -1.93 11.74 3.08
N ARG A 13 -2.94 12.63 3.19
CA ARG A 13 -3.46 13.40 2.05
C ARG A 13 -2.42 14.33 1.42
N PHE A 14 -1.34 14.65 2.15
CA PHE A 14 -0.24 15.45 1.62
C PHE A 14 0.32 14.86 0.31
N LEU A 15 0.38 13.53 0.21
CA LEU A 15 0.92 12.81 -0.94
C LEU A 15 -0.02 12.83 -2.16
N GLU A 16 -1.24 13.36 -2.06
CA GLU A 16 -2.15 13.46 -3.21
C GLU A 16 -1.61 14.44 -4.26
N ASN A 17 -1.05 15.57 -3.81
CA ASN A 17 -0.55 16.64 -4.69
C ASN A 17 0.94 16.97 -4.51
N ASN A 18 1.61 16.46 -3.46
CA ASN A 18 3.01 16.79 -3.16
C ASN A 18 3.93 15.57 -3.28
N ILE A 19 5.24 15.81 -3.32
CA ILE A 19 6.25 14.79 -3.05
C ILE A 19 6.41 14.65 -1.55
N GLY A 20 6.20 13.43 -1.03
CA GLY A 20 6.49 13.10 0.37
C GLY A 20 7.97 13.25 0.67
N HIS A 21 8.31 14.06 1.69
CA HIS A 21 9.71 14.32 2.03
C HIS A 21 10.45 13.05 2.45
N GLU A 22 9.73 12.02 2.91
CA GLU A 22 10.27 10.73 3.29
C GLU A 22 10.84 9.92 2.11
N VAL A 23 10.59 10.32 0.86
CA VAL A 23 11.12 9.62 -0.32
C VAL A 23 12.64 9.45 -0.27
N ILE A 24 13.36 10.43 0.29
CA ILE A 24 14.83 10.39 0.44
C ILE A 24 15.33 9.28 1.37
N ASN A 25 14.47 8.76 2.25
CA ASN A 25 14.87 7.78 3.27
C ASN A 25 15.38 6.47 2.65
N LEU A 26 15.08 6.22 1.38
CA LEU A 26 15.48 5.00 0.66
C LEU A 26 16.45 5.29 -0.50
N PHE A 27 16.97 6.52 -0.62
CA PHE A 27 17.94 6.90 -1.64
C PHE A 27 19.25 7.41 -1.03
N LYS A 28 20.30 7.36 -1.84
CA LYS A 28 21.55 8.06 -1.58
C LYS A 28 21.54 9.41 -2.28
N ASP A 29 22.13 10.40 -1.64
CA ASP A 29 22.54 11.64 -2.31
C ASP A 29 23.73 11.35 -3.25
N ASP A 30 24.12 12.35 -4.05
CA ASP A 30 25.21 12.20 -5.02
C ASP A 30 26.57 11.92 -4.34
N ASN A 31 26.73 12.35 -3.09
CA ASN A 31 27.89 12.06 -2.23
C ASN A 31 27.85 10.68 -1.57
N SER A 32 26.91 9.80 -1.98
CA SER A 32 26.71 8.45 -1.44
C SER A 32 26.32 8.39 0.05
N SER A 33 25.81 9.50 0.60
CA SER A 33 25.28 9.60 1.96
C SER A 33 23.80 9.22 1.99
N ASN A 34 23.37 8.60 3.08
CA ASN A 34 21.96 8.35 3.36
C ASN A 34 21.43 9.37 4.36
N TYR A 35 20.33 10.01 4.02
CA TYR A 35 19.62 10.96 4.89
C TYR A 35 18.25 10.40 5.26
N ILE A 36 17.81 10.68 6.48
CA ILE A 36 16.51 10.28 7.00
C ILE A 36 15.71 11.53 7.37
N TYR A 37 14.52 11.64 6.81
CA TYR A 37 13.43 12.50 7.21
C TYR A 37 12.47 11.73 8.13
N ILE A 38 12.20 12.30 9.32
CA ILE A 38 11.19 11.79 10.25
C ILE A 38 9.86 12.47 9.98
N ASN A 39 8.81 11.68 9.77
CA ASN A 39 7.48 12.21 9.53
C ASN A 39 6.85 12.85 10.78
N PRO A 40 5.98 13.87 10.63
CA PRO A 40 5.67 14.61 9.41
C PRO A 40 6.41 15.94 9.27
N TYR A 41 7.31 16.29 10.18
CA TYR A 41 7.91 17.64 10.22
C TYR A 41 9.44 17.64 10.15
N GLY A 42 10.07 16.46 10.03
CA GLY A 42 11.53 16.31 10.08
C GLY A 42 12.16 16.54 11.45
N GLN A 43 11.36 16.74 12.49
CA GLN A 43 11.84 16.90 13.86
C GLN A 43 11.00 16.06 14.82
N LEU A 44 11.67 15.61 15.87
CA LEU A 44 11.04 15.02 17.04
C LEU A 44 10.69 16.10 18.07
N ASP A 45 9.75 15.80 18.96
CA ASP A 45 9.41 16.72 20.04
C ASP A 45 10.59 16.97 21.00
N LYS A 46 10.52 17.99 21.86
CA LYS A 46 11.65 18.39 22.71
C LYS A 46 12.05 17.36 23.78
N LYS A 47 11.28 16.28 23.97
CA LYS A 47 11.45 15.30 25.05
C LYS A 47 11.71 13.88 24.51
N HIS A 48 12.71 13.73 23.66
CA HIS A 48 13.15 12.41 23.20
C HIS A 48 14.55 12.06 23.68
N ASN A 49 14.76 10.77 23.85
CA ASN A 49 16.06 10.21 24.13
C ASN A 49 16.89 10.09 22.84
N GLU A 50 18.13 9.62 22.97
CA GLU A 50 18.97 9.33 21.81
C GLU A 50 18.32 8.23 20.95
N ILE A 51 18.05 8.52 19.68
CA ILE A 51 17.52 7.54 18.74
C ILE A 51 18.67 6.68 18.24
N GLU A 52 18.68 5.40 18.61
CA GLU A 52 19.76 4.49 18.23
C GLU A 52 19.54 3.85 16.86
N SER A 53 18.28 3.71 16.47
CA SER A 53 17.87 3.05 15.23
C SER A 53 16.48 3.50 14.82
N ILE A 54 16.27 3.58 13.51
CA ILE A 54 14.98 3.91 12.91
C ILE A 54 14.53 2.73 12.06
N LEU A 55 13.32 2.22 12.30
CA LEU A 55 12.63 1.29 11.41
C LEU A 55 11.71 2.09 10.48
N LEU A 56 11.94 2.00 9.19
CA LEU A 56 11.04 2.55 8.17
C LEU A 56 9.93 1.53 7.96
N VAL A 57 8.68 1.92 8.23
CA VAL A 57 7.53 1.00 8.21
C VAL A 57 6.41 1.53 7.33
N ARG A 58 5.60 0.63 6.78
CA ARG A 58 4.31 0.98 6.16
C ARG A 58 3.14 0.35 6.91
N GLY A 59 2.00 1.02 6.91
CA GLY A 59 0.78 0.45 7.49
C GLY A 59 0.18 -0.62 6.61
N ILE A 60 -0.19 -1.76 7.19
CA ILE A 60 -0.98 -2.80 6.53
C ILE A 60 -2.44 -2.69 6.97
N ASN A 61 -2.66 -2.58 8.27
CA ASN A 61 -3.97 -2.34 8.88
C ASN A 61 -3.80 -1.65 10.24
N ALA A 62 -4.86 -1.59 11.06
CA ALA A 62 -4.82 -0.91 12.36
C ALA A 62 -3.90 -1.58 13.40
N THR A 63 -3.64 -2.88 13.28
CA THR A 63 -2.85 -3.66 14.24
C THR A 63 -1.52 -4.14 13.67
N THR A 64 -1.26 -3.93 12.38
CA THR A 64 -0.09 -4.47 11.68
C THR A 64 0.62 -3.42 10.84
N VAL A 65 1.94 -3.38 10.97
CA VAL A 65 2.84 -2.66 10.05
C VAL A 65 3.88 -3.62 9.45
N GLU A 66 4.36 -3.31 8.26
CA GLU A 66 5.48 -4.00 7.61
C GLU A 66 6.74 -3.17 7.73
N ILE A 67 7.87 -3.81 8.04
CA ILE A 67 9.18 -3.17 8.05
C ILE A 67 9.76 -3.17 6.64
N ILE A 68 10.04 -1.98 6.12
CA ILE A 68 10.63 -1.77 4.79
C ILE A 68 12.16 -1.79 4.86
N ALA A 69 12.72 -1.11 5.86
CA ALA A 69 14.16 -1.04 6.08
C ALA A 69 14.47 -0.60 7.53
N LYS A 70 15.73 -0.76 7.93
CA LYS A 70 16.28 -0.13 9.14
C LYS A 70 17.40 0.83 8.79
N ALA A 71 17.50 1.94 9.52
CA ALA A 71 18.61 2.87 9.50
C ALA A 71 19.36 2.83 10.83
N VAL A 72 20.69 2.73 10.77
CA VAL A 72 21.60 2.63 11.94
C VAL A 72 22.82 3.53 11.74
N GLY A 73 23.58 3.76 12.82
CA GLY A 73 24.70 4.70 12.81
C GLY A 73 24.21 6.13 12.56
N LEU A 74 23.20 6.54 13.34
CA LEU A 74 22.46 7.78 13.12
C LEU A 74 23.23 8.97 13.70
N ILE A 75 23.46 9.99 12.87
CA ILE A 75 24.05 11.27 13.27
C ILE A 75 22.95 12.33 13.11
N PRO A 76 22.48 12.97 14.20
CA PRO A 76 21.46 14.01 14.10
C PRO A 76 22.02 15.24 13.39
N ILE A 77 21.26 15.78 12.44
CA ILE A 77 21.62 17.03 11.74
C ILE A 77 21.24 18.25 12.59
N LEU A 78 20.16 18.14 13.37
CA LEU A 78 19.58 19.22 14.14
C LEU A 78 19.38 18.79 15.60
N ASN A 79 19.35 19.79 16.49
CA ASN A 79 18.88 19.58 17.85
C ASN A 79 17.34 19.67 17.88
N ASN A 80 16.67 18.60 18.34
CA ASN A 80 15.21 18.50 18.42
C ASN A 80 14.55 19.55 19.35
N ALA A 81 15.32 20.28 20.16
CA ALA A 81 14.80 21.35 21.01
C ALA A 81 14.56 22.69 20.29
N LEU A 82 15.07 22.85 19.06
CA LEU A 82 15.03 24.11 18.33
C LEU A 82 13.62 24.46 17.81
N PRO A 83 13.24 25.75 17.81
CA PRO A 83 12.09 26.23 17.05
C PRO A 83 12.20 25.83 15.57
N ARG A 84 11.06 25.51 14.94
CA ARG A 84 11.03 24.93 13.58
C ARG A 84 11.60 25.85 12.50
N ASP A 85 11.41 27.15 12.65
CA ASP A 85 11.98 28.19 11.78
C ASP A 85 13.50 28.26 11.88
N THR A 86 14.01 28.19 13.10
CA THR A 86 15.46 28.12 13.36
C THR A 86 16.05 26.83 12.79
N ALA A 87 15.37 25.70 13.01
CA ALA A 87 15.76 24.40 12.51
C ALA A 87 15.76 24.34 10.98
N ASN A 88 14.74 24.93 10.33
CA ASN A 88 14.64 25.05 8.88
C ASN A 88 15.79 25.86 8.29
N LYS A 89 16.21 26.94 8.95
CA LYS A 89 17.36 27.73 8.48
C LYS A 89 18.66 26.93 8.57
N ILE A 90 18.93 26.35 9.73
CA ILE A 90 20.18 25.59 9.98
C ILE A 90 20.32 24.41 9.02
N GLN A 91 19.24 23.66 8.77
CA GLN A 91 19.33 22.54 7.83
C GLN A 91 19.62 23.03 6.39
N LYS A 92 19.07 24.19 5.97
CA LYS A 92 19.23 24.69 4.59
C LYS A 92 20.68 25.11 4.38
N ASP A 93 21.28 25.72 5.39
CA ASP A 93 22.72 26.01 5.41
C ASP A 93 23.52 24.70 5.35
N TYR A 94 23.17 23.68 6.15
CA TYR A 94 23.79 22.36 6.09
C TYR A 94 23.67 21.70 4.69
N ILE A 95 22.49 21.72 4.07
CA ILE A 95 22.22 21.16 2.74
C ILE A 95 23.16 21.79 1.70
N ARG A 96 23.31 23.12 1.73
CA ARG A 96 24.17 23.86 0.79
C ARG A 96 25.65 23.62 1.05
N GLU A 97 26.09 23.69 2.31
CA GLU A 97 27.48 23.47 2.71
C GLU A 97 27.97 22.06 2.37
N ASN A 98 27.11 21.05 2.57
CA ASN A 98 27.43 19.65 2.32
C ASN A 98 27.02 19.20 0.90
N LYS A 99 26.46 20.09 0.08
CA LYS A 99 25.96 19.80 -1.28
C LYS A 99 25.07 18.57 -1.32
N VAL A 100 24.08 18.51 -0.42
CA VAL A 100 23.10 17.42 -0.38
C VAL A 100 22.22 17.55 -1.62
N THR A 101 22.60 16.78 -2.65
CA THR A 101 22.09 16.86 -4.01
C THR A 101 21.62 15.49 -4.47
N TYR A 102 20.56 15.47 -5.28
CA TYR A 102 20.05 14.26 -5.89
C TYR A 102 20.05 14.46 -7.40
N ASP A 103 20.96 13.75 -8.08
CA ASP A 103 21.19 13.86 -9.51
C ASP A 103 21.46 15.32 -9.94
N GLY A 104 22.27 16.03 -9.16
CA GLY A 104 22.75 17.39 -9.42
C GLY A 104 21.86 18.52 -8.90
N VAL A 105 20.64 18.24 -8.43
CA VAL A 105 19.71 19.25 -7.89
C VAL A 105 19.78 19.29 -6.36
N LEU A 106 19.84 20.48 -5.75
CA LEU A 106 19.86 20.62 -4.29
C LEU A 106 18.55 20.18 -3.66
N LEU A 107 18.62 19.50 -2.52
CA LEU A 107 17.43 18.93 -1.86
C LEU A 107 16.35 19.98 -1.53
N ASP A 108 16.73 21.19 -1.12
CA ASP A 108 15.76 22.26 -0.82
C ASP A 108 15.11 22.85 -2.08
N GLU A 109 15.75 22.75 -3.24
CA GLU A 109 15.18 23.16 -4.54
C GLU A 109 14.15 22.14 -5.05
N ILE A 110 14.37 20.84 -4.81
CA ILE A 110 13.43 19.79 -5.22
C ILE A 110 12.07 19.98 -4.53
N TYR A 111 12.05 20.30 -3.25
CA TYR A 111 10.79 20.46 -2.49
C TYR A 111 10.14 21.84 -2.63
N TYR A 112 10.77 22.78 -3.34
CA TYR A 112 10.21 24.12 -3.56
C TYR A 112 8.87 24.09 -4.34
N GLN A 113 8.64 23.06 -5.16
CA GLN A 113 7.45 22.92 -5.98
C GLN A 113 6.21 22.36 -5.23
N ASN A 114 6.35 21.95 -3.96
CA ASN A 114 5.23 21.41 -3.19
C ASN A 114 4.22 22.53 -2.83
N GLU A 115 2.95 22.39 -3.25
CA GLU A 115 1.84 23.36 -3.14
C GLU A 115 1.51 23.84 -1.71
N SER A 116 2.12 23.24 -0.69
CA SER A 116 1.75 23.41 0.71
C SER A 116 2.92 23.42 1.68
N THR A 117 4.17 23.49 1.20
CA THR A 117 5.29 23.66 2.13
C THR A 117 5.18 25.02 2.79
N ASN A 118 4.94 25.01 4.11
CA ASN A 118 5.24 26.16 4.92
C ASN A 118 6.77 26.27 4.98
N GLU A 119 7.38 26.79 3.90
CA GLU A 119 8.82 26.76 3.58
C GLU A 119 9.71 27.23 4.73
N VAL A 120 9.11 28.04 5.61
CA VAL A 120 9.73 28.63 6.79
C VAL A 120 9.90 27.61 7.93
N THR A 121 9.19 26.47 7.94
CA THR A 121 9.16 25.55 9.10
C THR A 121 9.44 24.08 8.80
N THR A 122 9.44 23.67 7.54
CA THR A 122 9.63 22.25 7.17
C THR A 122 11.09 21.83 7.32
N VAL A 123 11.37 20.73 8.03
CA VAL A 123 12.72 20.13 8.07
C VAL A 123 12.82 18.96 7.11
N TYR A 124 13.59 19.04 6.02
CA TYR A 124 13.78 17.99 5.01
C TYR A 124 14.72 16.87 5.45
N ILE A 125 15.65 17.11 6.38
CA ILE A 125 16.59 16.09 6.88
C ILE A 125 16.69 16.11 8.40
N SER A 126 16.48 14.96 9.04
CA SER A 126 16.57 14.77 10.49
C SER A 126 17.90 14.15 10.89
N PHE A 127 18.32 13.09 10.20
CA PHE A 127 19.53 12.33 10.48
C PHE A 127 20.32 12.06 9.21
N LYS A 128 21.64 11.94 9.34
CA LYS A 128 22.49 11.19 8.42
C LYS A 128 22.65 9.77 8.97
N ALA A 129 22.39 8.76 8.16
CA ALA A 129 22.56 7.36 8.53
C ALA A 129 23.85 6.80 7.92
N GLU A 130 24.61 6.06 8.71
CA GLU A 130 25.77 5.33 8.21
C GLU A 130 25.34 4.19 7.28
N ASN A 131 24.30 3.45 7.67
CA ASN A 131 23.81 2.30 6.90
C ASN A 131 22.29 2.21 6.90
N ILE A 132 21.76 1.83 5.75
CA ILE A 132 20.37 1.41 5.57
C ILE A 132 20.35 -0.05 5.12
N PHE A 133 19.60 -0.89 5.83
CA PHE A 133 19.49 -2.32 5.55
C PHE A 133 18.04 -2.70 5.24
N TYR A 134 17.87 -3.44 4.14
CA TYR A 134 16.60 -4.06 3.77
C TYR A 134 16.47 -5.44 4.42
N PRO A 135 15.25 -5.88 4.72
CA PRO A 135 15.04 -7.23 5.22
C PRO A 135 15.19 -8.26 4.10
N LYS A 136 15.70 -9.46 4.41
CA LYS A 136 15.88 -10.56 3.44
C LYS A 136 14.56 -11.13 2.90
N GLN A 137 13.50 -10.96 3.67
CA GLN A 137 12.13 -11.34 3.37
C GLN A 137 11.20 -10.38 4.14
N LYS A 138 9.91 -10.34 3.83
CA LYS A 138 8.97 -9.46 4.54
C LYS A 138 8.99 -9.73 6.05
N ILE A 139 8.96 -8.65 6.83
CA ILE A 139 8.89 -8.68 8.29
C ILE A 139 7.71 -7.84 8.75
N TYR A 140 6.82 -8.44 9.53
CA TYR A 140 5.66 -7.77 10.10
C TYR A 140 5.83 -7.52 11.60
N LEU A 141 5.32 -6.39 12.06
CA LEU A 141 5.11 -6.10 13.47
C LEU A 141 3.60 -6.02 13.69
N THR A 142 3.08 -6.82 14.63
CA THR A 142 1.64 -6.86 14.95
C THR A 142 1.40 -6.60 16.43
N THR A 143 0.29 -5.95 16.77
CA THR A 143 -0.22 -5.86 18.15
C THR A 143 -1.36 -6.87 18.40
N ASP A 144 -1.76 -7.64 17.38
CA ASP A 144 -2.81 -8.66 17.49
C ASP A 144 -2.21 -10.07 17.53
N GLU A 145 -2.37 -10.73 18.68
CA GLU A 145 -1.94 -12.11 18.93
C GLU A 145 -2.65 -13.14 18.04
N LYS A 146 -3.85 -12.81 17.54
CA LYS A 146 -4.64 -13.72 16.69
C LYS A 146 -4.19 -13.70 15.24
N THR A 147 -3.41 -12.70 14.83
CA THR A 147 -2.95 -12.61 13.45
C THR A 147 -1.84 -13.63 13.20
N ASN A 148 -2.10 -14.59 12.33
CA ASN A 148 -1.11 -15.57 11.90
C ASN A 148 -0.58 -15.19 10.51
N PHE A 149 0.71 -14.91 10.42
CA PHE A 149 1.38 -14.61 9.15
C PHE A 149 2.07 -15.86 8.64
N THR A 150 2.03 -16.09 7.33
CA THR A 150 2.90 -17.08 6.68
C THR A 150 4.35 -16.59 6.65
N GLU A 151 4.56 -15.27 6.55
CA GLU A 151 5.88 -14.64 6.65
C GLU A 151 6.31 -14.39 8.12
N LYS A 152 7.54 -13.88 8.30
CA LYS A 152 8.04 -13.56 9.64
C LYS A 152 7.27 -12.40 10.26
N SER A 153 6.72 -12.63 11.44
CA SER A 153 6.02 -11.61 12.23
C SER A 153 6.51 -11.59 13.68
N PHE A 154 6.49 -10.41 14.29
CA PHE A 154 6.81 -10.22 15.70
C PHE A 154 5.64 -9.51 16.41
N LEU A 155 5.23 -10.07 17.53
CA LEU A 155 4.21 -9.47 18.39
C LEU A 155 4.86 -8.35 19.20
N LEU A 156 4.36 -7.13 19.04
CA LEU A 156 4.66 -6.01 19.92
C LEU A 156 3.68 -6.02 21.09
N PRO A 157 4.16 -6.01 22.35
CA PRO A 157 3.34 -5.96 23.54
C PRO A 157 2.78 -4.54 23.76
N GLU A 158 2.03 -4.07 22.77
CA GLU A 158 1.33 -2.79 22.68
C GLU A 158 -0.15 -3.07 22.44
N THR A 159 -1.03 -2.10 22.72
CA THR A 159 -2.48 -2.29 22.47
C THR A 159 -2.82 -2.16 20.99
N THR A 160 -2.41 -1.06 20.33
CA THR A 160 -2.62 -0.80 18.90
C THR A 160 -1.60 0.22 18.38
N PHE A 161 -1.39 0.27 17.05
CA PHE A 161 -0.66 1.37 16.45
C PHE A 161 -1.51 2.65 16.40
N PRO A 162 -0.99 3.81 16.87
CA PRO A 162 -1.71 5.07 16.77
C PRO A 162 -2.12 5.42 15.34
N LYS A 163 -3.44 5.63 15.12
CA LYS A 163 -4.02 5.80 13.77
C LYS A 163 -3.45 6.99 13.00
N GLN A 164 -3.28 8.14 13.67
CA GLN A 164 -2.90 9.41 13.05
C GLN A 164 -1.40 9.73 13.16
N ALA A 165 -0.67 9.05 14.05
CA ALA A 165 0.74 9.33 14.21
C ALA A 165 1.53 8.74 13.04
N LEU A 166 2.51 9.50 12.58
CA LEU A 166 3.39 9.11 11.48
C LEU A 166 4.78 8.66 11.95
N HIS A 167 5.02 8.69 13.27
CA HIS A 167 6.15 8.00 13.89
C HIS A 167 5.80 7.58 15.33
N TRP A 168 6.57 6.63 15.87
CA TRP A 168 6.47 6.15 17.25
C TRP A 168 7.86 5.94 17.84
N THR A 169 8.05 6.23 19.12
CA THR A 169 9.33 6.01 19.83
C THR A 169 9.13 5.07 20.99
N TYR A 170 10.04 4.10 21.12
CA TYR A 170 10.04 3.11 22.19
C TYR A 170 11.34 3.21 22.97
N SER A 171 11.25 3.51 24.26
CA SER A 171 12.41 3.63 25.15
C SER A 171 12.81 2.28 25.73
N VAL A 172 14.07 2.18 26.21
CA VAL A 172 14.63 0.96 26.84
C VAL A 172 13.73 0.37 27.95
N ALA A 173 12.93 1.19 28.62
CA ALA A 173 12.03 0.75 29.68
C ALA A 173 10.80 -0.04 29.17
N SER A 174 10.47 0.05 27.88
CA SER A 174 9.30 -0.60 27.28
C SER A 174 9.59 -2.05 26.87
N LYS A 175 8.59 -2.93 27.01
CA LYS A 175 8.69 -4.32 26.50
C LYS A 175 8.81 -4.35 24.97
N ALA A 176 8.17 -3.40 24.28
CA ALA A 176 8.26 -3.23 22.84
C ALA A 176 9.70 -2.97 22.38
N TYR A 177 10.47 -2.15 23.11
CA TYR A 177 11.88 -1.93 22.82
C TYR A 177 12.68 -3.22 22.81
N THR A 178 12.46 -4.14 23.75
CA THR A 178 13.16 -5.45 23.78
C THR A 178 12.90 -6.26 22.51
N VAL A 179 11.66 -6.29 22.03
CA VAL A 179 11.30 -6.99 20.79
C VAL A 179 11.94 -6.29 19.58
N LEU A 180 11.84 -4.97 19.50
CA LEU A 180 12.40 -4.21 18.38
C LEU A 180 13.94 -4.33 18.33
N SER A 181 14.59 -4.31 19.49
CA SER A 181 16.04 -4.45 19.60
C SER A 181 16.49 -5.83 19.11
N SER A 182 15.78 -6.90 19.47
CA SER A 182 16.10 -8.26 18.99
C SER A 182 15.92 -8.38 17.47
N VAL A 183 14.85 -7.78 16.92
CA VAL A 183 14.61 -7.70 15.47
C VAL A 183 15.74 -6.94 14.77
N ILE A 184 16.18 -5.80 15.31
CA ILE A 184 17.26 -4.99 14.72
C ILE A 184 18.61 -5.69 14.77
N GLN A 185 18.90 -6.42 15.85
CA GLN A 185 20.18 -7.09 16.07
C GLN A 185 20.29 -8.46 15.37
N ASP A 186 19.18 -9.09 15.01
CA ASP A 186 19.19 -10.38 14.30
C ASP A 186 19.67 -10.22 12.84
N SER A 187 20.98 -10.40 12.63
CA SER A 187 21.60 -10.38 11.29
C SER A 187 20.99 -11.38 10.29
N ALA A 188 20.29 -12.43 10.74
CA ALA A 188 19.61 -13.35 9.83
C ALA A 188 18.46 -12.66 9.10
N LEU A 189 17.82 -11.66 9.71
CA LEU A 189 16.70 -10.90 9.13
C LEU A 189 17.11 -9.91 8.06
N TRP A 190 18.35 -9.43 8.09
CA TRP A 190 18.78 -8.28 7.29
C TRP A 190 19.75 -8.67 6.18
N GLU A 191 19.66 -7.96 5.07
CA GLU A 191 20.70 -8.02 4.05
C GLU A 191 22.01 -7.44 4.56
N ASN A 192 23.14 -7.98 4.09
CA ASN A 192 24.47 -7.58 4.56
C ASN A 192 25.06 -6.38 3.80
N LYS A 193 24.34 -5.82 2.82
CA LYS A 193 24.79 -4.71 1.98
C LYS A 193 23.75 -3.60 1.96
N ASN A 194 24.21 -2.36 2.00
CA ASN A 194 23.37 -1.19 1.74
C ASN A 194 23.04 -1.14 0.25
N ARG A 195 21.75 -1.31 -0.08
CA ARG A 195 21.22 -1.32 -1.45
C ARG A 195 20.59 -0.01 -1.91
N THR A 196 20.59 1.02 -1.08
CA THR A 196 20.09 2.33 -1.51
C THR A 196 20.92 2.84 -2.69
N GLN A 197 20.23 3.36 -3.70
CA GLN A 197 20.81 3.80 -4.98
C GLN A 197 20.80 5.32 -5.06
N ARG A 198 21.66 5.88 -5.91
CA ARG A 198 21.51 7.28 -6.35
C ARG A 198 20.42 7.37 -7.42
N ILE A 199 19.81 8.53 -7.56
CA ILE A 199 18.78 8.77 -8.58
C ILE A 199 19.33 8.53 -10.00
N SER A 200 20.57 8.97 -10.26
CA SER A 200 21.26 8.75 -11.53
C SER A 200 21.54 7.28 -11.87
N GLU A 201 21.40 6.36 -10.92
CA GLU A 201 21.57 4.90 -11.11
C GLU A 201 20.25 4.18 -11.42
N ILE A 202 19.13 4.90 -11.36
CA ILE A 202 17.80 4.37 -11.67
C ILE A 202 17.63 4.41 -13.18
N SER A 203 17.82 3.27 -13.82
CA SER A 203 17.87 3.15 -15.28
C SER A 203 16.51 3.34 -15.96
N GLU A 204 15.39 3.13 -15.25
CA GLU A 204 14.02 3.32 -15.74
C GLU A 204 13.11 3.61 -14.54
N THR A 205 12.29 4.66 -14.61
CA THR A 205 11.13 4.77 -13.71
C THR A 205 10.15 3.66 -14.07
N SER A 206 9.54 3.00 -13.07
CA SER A 206 8.50 1.99 -13.27
C SER A 206 7.30 2.48 -14.10
N SER A 207 7.20 3.79 -14.34
CA SER A 207 6.12 4.48 -15.03
C SER A 207 5.92 4.06 -16.48
N GLU A 208 6.97 3.68 -17.23
CA GLU A 208 6.80 3.23 -18.62
C GLU A 208 6.33 1.76 -18.71
N ARG A 209 6.64 0.92 -17.72
CA ARG A 209 6.37 -0.53 -17.78
C ARG A 209 4.96 -0.95 -17.33
N ASP A 210 4.28 -0.12 -16.54
CA ASP A 210 2.94 -0.40 -15.98
C ASP A 210 1.91 0.72 -16.33
N PHE A 211 2.19 1.58 -17.33
CA PHE A 211 1.23 2.61 -17.76
C PHE A 211 -0.03 1.97 -18.35
N ASN A 212 -1.18 2.55 -18.02
CA ASN A 212 -2.48 2.19 -18.59
C ASN A 212 -3.42 3.40 -18.52
N PHE A 213 -4.53 3.34 -19.25
CA PHE A 213 -5.50 4.44 -19.30
C PHE A 213 -6.07 4.84 -17.92
N LEU A 214 -6.23 3.91 -16.96
CA LEU A 214 -6.69 4.26 -15.62
C LEU A 214 -5.67 5.10 -14.87
N LYS A 215 -4.37 4.86 -15.08
CA LYS A 215 -3.30 5.72 -14.54
C LYS A 215 -3.40 7.15 -15.08
N LEU A 216 -3.67 7.30 -16.38
CA LEU A 216 -3.84 8.61 -17.01
C LEU A 216 -4.97 9.43 -16.37
N ILE A 217 -6.11 8.79 -16.07
CA ILE A 217 -7.29 9.47 -15.50
C ILE A 217 -7.37 9.39 -13.97
N ARG A 218 -6.33 8.86 -13.30
CA ARG A 218 -6.24 8.68 -11.83
C ARG A 218 -7.37 7.82 -11.26
N LYS A 219 -7.70 6.72 -11.95
CA LYS A 219 -8.76 5.77 -11.59
C LYS A 219 -8.22 4.36 -11.34
N GLU A 220 -6.92 4.20 -11.04
CA GLU A 220 -6.32 2.88 -10.82
C GLU A 220 -6.93 2.12 -9.65
N TYR A 221 -7.66 2.79 -8.75
CA TYR A 221 -8.28 2.17 -7.57
C TYR A 221 -9.81 2.22 -7.59
N ASP A 222 -10.41 2.59 -8.71
CA ASP A 222 -11.86 2.72 -8.83
C ASP A 222 -12.48 1.35 -9.11
N GLU A 223 -13.08 0.74 -8.09
CA GLU A 223 -13.75 -0.57 -8.15
C GLU A 223 -14.75 -0.66 -9.32
N LEU A 224 -15.47 0.44 -9.59
CA LEU A 224 -16.46 0.51 -10.66
C LEU A 224 -15.82 0.38 -12.05
N CYS A 225 -14.64 0.96 -12.25
CA CYS A 225 -13.88 0.85 -13.50
C CYS A 225 -13.50 -0.61 -13.78
N TYR A 226 -13.05 -1.36 -12.78
CA TYR A 226 -12.69 -2.78 -12.96
C TYR A 226 -13.90 -3.65 -13.21
N SER A 227 -15.00 -3.46 -12.46
CA SER A 227 -16.27 -4.15 -12.72
C SER A 227 -16.76 -3.88 -14.16
N ASN A 228 -16.49 -2.68 -14.72
CA ASN A 228 -16.88 -2.30 -16.09
C ASN A 228 -16.05 -3.07 -17.11
N MET A 229 -14.74 -3.12 -16.90
CA MET A 229 -13.84 -3.85 -17.78
C MET A 229 -14.13 -5.35 -17.77
N PHE A 230 -14.36 -5.96 -16.59
CA PHE A 230 -14.76 -7.36 -16.49
C PHE A 230 -16.05 -7.64 -17.27
N HIS A 231 -17.10 -6.84 -17.04
CA HIS A 231 -18.36 -6.97 -17.79
C HIS A 231 -18.13 -6.86 -19.30
N TYR A 232 -17.35 -5.87 -19.76
CA TYR A 232 -17.08 -5.66 -21.18
C TYR A 232 -16.42 -6.88 -21.82
N PHE A 233 -15.26 -7.32 -21.32
CA PHE A 233 -14.52 -8.42 -21.96
C PHE A 233 -15.24 -9.76 -21.86
N LEU A 234 -15.91 -10.05 -20.73
CA LEU A 234 -16.69 -11.28 -20.58
C LEU A 234 -17.99 -11.28 -21.42
N SER A 235 -18.52 -10.11 -21.77
CA SER A 235 -19.72 -10.03 -22.62
C SER A 235 -19.41 -10.13 -24.10
N GLU A 236 -18.25 -9.63 -24.53
CA GLU A 236 -17.85 -9.59 -25.94
C GLU A 236 -17.37 -10.96 -26.46
N ASP A 237 -16.70 -11.76 -25.63
CA ASP A 237 -16.15 -13.07 -26.02
C ASP A 237 -16.79 -14.23 -25.25
N LYS A 238 -17.56 -15.05 -25.99
CA LYS A 238 -18.30 -16.19 -25.44
C LYS A 238 -17.39 -17.33 -24.97
N GLU A 239 -16.28 -17.57 -25.66
CA GLU A 239 -15.35 -18.63 -25.25
C GLU A 239 -14.58 -18.18 -24.01
N LEU A 240 -14.13 -16.92 -23.98
CA LEU A 240 -13.55 -16.33 -22.77
C LEU A 240 -14.50 -16.43 -21.57
N PHE A 241 -15.78 -16.10 -21.75
CA PHE A 241 -16.78 -16.21 -20.68
C PHE A 241 -16.95 -17.64 -20.17
N LYS A 242 -17.01 -18.60 -21.09
CA LYS A 242 -17.16 -20.01 -20.74
C LYS A 242 -15.93 -20.54 -20.00
N ASP A 243 -14.74 -20.18 -20.45
CA ASP A 243 -13.48 -20.53 -19.79
C ASP A 243 -13.39 -19.84 -18.43
N PHE A 244 -13.85 -18.60 -18.29
CA PHE A 244 -13.94 -17.91 -17.00
C PHE A 244 -14.87 -18.63 -16.01
N MET A 245 -16.06 -19.00 -16.45
CA MET A 245 -17.02 -19.75 -15.62
C MET A 245 -16.44 -21.08 -15.15
N SER A 246 -15.73 -21.80 -16.03
CA SER A 246 -15.06 -23.06 -15.70
C SER A 246 -13.85 -22.87 -14.78
N ASP A 247 -12.86 -22.08 -15.21
CA ASP A 247 -11.52 -22.09 -14.65
C ASP A 247 -11.39 -21.21 -13.41
N ILE A 248 -12.17 -20.12 -13.36
CA ILE A 248 -12.15 -19.17 -12.26
C ILE A 248 -13.25 -19.48 -11.25
N LEU A 249 -14.47 -19.76 -11.74
CA LEU A 249 -15.62 -19.95 -10.86
C LEU A 249 -15.90 -21.43 -10.54
N GLY A 250 -15.41 -22.38 -11.34
CA GLY A 250 -15.68 -23.81 -11.16
C GLY A 250 -17.11 -24.20 -11.50
N LEU A 251 -17.73 -23.53 -12.46
CA LEU A 251 -19.14 -23.67 -12.85
C LEU A 251 -19.26 -23.98 -14.35
N SER A 252 -20.26 -24.76 -14.72
CA SER A 252 -20.64 -24.98 -16.12
C SER A 252 -21.67 -23.96 -16.57
N THR A 253 -21.52 -23.46 -17.80
CA THR A 253 -22.51 -22.58 -18.43
C THR A 253 -23.61 -23.36 -19.13
N LYS A 254 -24.87 -22.91 -19.04
CA LYS A 254 -25.97 -23.51 -19.81
C LYS A 254 -26.88 -22.47 -20.47
N GLY A 255 -27.14 -22.70 -21.76
CA GLY A 255 -28.11 -21.91 -22.51
C GLY A 255 -27.68 -20.47 -22.73
N LYS A 256 -28.63 -19.54 -22.65
CA LYS A 256 -28.35 -18.11 -22.77
C LYS A 256 -27.90 -17.59 -21.41
N TYR A 257 -26.87 -16.74 -21.43
CA TYR A 257 -26.39 -16.06 -20.24
C TYR A 257 -26.59 -14.55 -20.36
N SER A 258 -26.59 -13.87 -19.21
CA SER A 258 -26.50 -12.43 -19.08
C SER A 258 -25.52 -12.06 -17.98
N ILE A 259 -24.72 -11.03 -18.23
CA ILE A 259 -23.87 -10.39 -17.24
C ILE A 259 -24.43 -8.99 -17.03
N GLN A 260 -24.87 -8.69 -15.81
CA GLN A 260 -25.43 -7.40 -15.46
C GLN A 260 -24.53 -6.73 -14.43
N ARG A 261 -24.57 -5.41 -14.44
CA ARG A 261 -23.81 -4.56 -13.52
C ARG A 261 -24.76 -3.75 -12.66
N GLU A 262 -24.33 -3.41 -11.45
CA GLU A 262 -25.03 -2.49 -10.53
C GLU A 262 -26.50 -2.87 -10.26
N THR A 263 -26.83 -4.16 -10.35
CA THR A 263 -28.19 -4.64 -10.09
C THR A 263 -28.34 -4.83 -8.60
N GLU A 264 -29.21 -4.04 -7.95
CA GLU A 264 -29.28 -3.97 -6.47
C GLU A 264 -27.92 -3.70 -5.81
N HIS A 265 -27.09 -2.85 -6.45
CA HIS A 265 -25.72 -2.54 -6.02
C HIS A 265 -24.73 -3.72 -6.06
N ILE A 266 -25.08 -4.83 -6.72
CA ILE A 266 -24.14 -5.92 -7.01
C ILE A 266 -23.23 -5.48 -8.15
N ASP A 267 -21.91 -5.54 -7.94
CA ASP A 267 -20.91 -5.19 -8.95
C ASP A 267 -21.10 -5.96 -10.27
N LEU A 268 -21.22 -7.28 -10.18
CA LEU A 268 -21.46 -8.17 -11.31
C LEU A 268 -22.45 -9.29 -10.93
N LEU A 269 -23.57 -9.36 -11.65
CA LEU A 269 -24.57 -10.41 -11.54
C LEU A 269 -24.59 -11.22 -12.83
N ILE A 270 -24.16 -12.48 -12.77
CA ILE A 270 -24.19 -13.40 -13.91
C ILE A 270 -25.36 -14.35 -13.74
N GLN A 271 -26.13 -14.55 -14.80
CA GLN A 271 -27.26 -15.47 -14.82
C GLN A 271 -27.23 -16.29 -16.08
N ASP A 272 -27.50 -17.58 -15.95
CA ASP A 272 -27.83 -18.46 -17.07
C ASP A 272 -29.02 -19.37 -16.72
N ASP A 273 -29.24 -20.43 -17.48
CA ASP A 273 -30.36 -21.34 -17.24
C ASP A 273 -30.22 -22.14 -15.92
N GLU A 274 -29.01 -22.26 -15.36
CA GLU A 274 -28.70 -23.09 -14.19
C GLU A 274 -28.09 -22.33 -13.01
N ASN A 275 -27.50 -21.16 -13.23
CA ASN A 275 -26.69 -20.45 -12.25
C ASN A 275 -27.18 -19.02 -12.04
N ILE A 276 -27.10 -18.57 -10.79
CA ILE A 276 -27.09 -17.15 -10.42
C ILE A 276 -25.79 -16.90 -9.63
N VAL A 277 -24.93 -16.05 -10.18
CA VAL A 277 -23.61 -15.79 -9.61
C VAL A 277 -23.50 -14.33 -9.26
N VAL A 278 -23.22 -14.08 -7.99
CA VAL A 278 -22.98 -12.76 -7.42
C VAL A 278 -21.48 -12.59 -7.26
N ILE A 279 -20.92 -11.55 -7.86
CA ILE A 279 -19.52 -11.17 -7.72
C ILE A 279 -19.47 -9.74 -7.19
N GLU A 280 -18.83 -9.58 -6.04
CA GLU A 280 -18.50 -8.28 -5.45
C GLU A 280 -17.03 -7.95 -5.69
N ASN A 281 -16.72 -6.73 -6.09
CA ASN A 281 -15.36 -6.28 -6.37
C ASN A 281 -14.86 -5.30 -5.30
N LYS A 282 -13.70 -5.58 -4.69
CA LYS A 282 -13.15 -4.82 -3.56
C LYS A 282 -11.66 -4.57 -3.69
N ILE A 283 -11.28 -3.34 -4.04
CA ILE A 283 -9.88 -2.94 -4.23
C ILE A 283 -9.34 -2.23 -3.00
N LYS A 284 -10.00 -1.15 -2.57
CA LYS A 284 -9.57 -0.32 -1.42
C LYS A 284 -10.59 -0.32 -0.30
N SER A 285 -11.86 -0.42 -0.62
CA SER A 285 -12.91 -0.38 0.39
C SER A 285 -13.01 -1.74 1.11
N GLY A 286 -13.33 -1.69 2.40
CA GLY A 286 -13.80 -2.88 3.11
C GLY A 286 -15.24 -3.21 2.69
N ILE A 287 -15.82 -4.23 3.31
CA ILE A 287 -17.25 -4.54 3.11
C ILE A 287 -18.10 -3.41 3.72
N ASN A 288 -18.99 -2.81 2.91
CA ASN A 288 -19.82 -1.68 3.34
C ASN A 288 -21.18 -2.12 3.91
N GLY A 289 -21.97 -1.14 4.38
CA GLY A 289 -23.36 -1.35 4.79
C GLY A 289 -23.53 -1.92 6.19
N LEU A 290 -22.54 -1.74 7.08
CA LEU A 290 -22.53 -2.29 8.42
C LEU A 290 -23.78 -1.89 9.23
N ARG A 291 -24.58 -2.89 9.60
CA ARG A 291 -25.69 -2.78 10.55
C ARG A 291 -25.41 -3.77 11.68
N HIS A 292 -25.27 -3.24 12.89
CA HIS A 292 -25.09 -4.08 14.07
C HIS A 292 -26.46 -4.60 14.52
N ASP A 293 -26.60 -5.91 14.63
CA ASP A 293 -27.71 -6.48 15.39
C ASP A 293 -27.46 -6.19 16.88
N ILE A 294 -28.50 -5.72 17.57
CA ILE A 294 -28.45 -5.42 19.01
C ILE A 294 -28.39 -6.73 19.82
N TYR A 295 -28.70 -7.88 19.19
CA TYR A 295 -28.82 -9.19 19.84
C TYR A 295 -27.94 -10.30 19.23
N GLY A 296 -27.14 -10.02 18.19
CA GLY A 296 -26.28 -11.00 17.50
C GLY A 296 -24.81 -10.59 17.45
N ASP A 297 -23.90 -11.57 17.37
CA ASP A 297 -22.45 -11.35 17.31
C ASP A 297 -21.94 -11.00 15.89
N LEU A 298 -22.75 -11.17 14.84
CA LEU A 298 -22.38 -10.94 13.44
C LEU A 298 -22.95 -9.62 12.91
N VAL A 299 -22.19 -8.95 12.03
CA VAL A 299 -22.58 -7.67 11.42
C VAL A 299 -23.26 -7.91 10.09
N GLN A 300 -24.49 -7.41 9.93
CA GLN A 300 -25.16 -7.37 8.63
C GLN A 300 -24.46 -6.38 7.72
N SER A 301 -24.28 -6.74 6.45
CA SER A 301 -23.53 -5.97 5.48
C SER A 301 -24.15 -6.10 4.10
N GLN A 302 -23.59 -5.40 3.12
CA GLN A 302 -23.97 -5.56 1.70
C GLN A 302 -23.96 -7.04 1.23
N LEU A 303 -23.06 -7.88 1.78
CA LEU A 303 -22.98 -9.30 1.39
C LEU A 303 -24.26 -10.07 1.76
N PHE A 304 -24.88 -9.70 2.88
CA PHE A 304 -26.16 -10.25 3.32
C PHE A 304 -27.30 -9.83 2.39
N ASP A 305 -27.34 -8.55 2.01
CA ASP A 305 -28.36 -8.01 1.10
C ASP A 305 -28.28 -8.71 -0.27
N TYR A 306 -27.08 -8.96 -0.79
CA TYR A 306 -26.90 -9.69 -2.04
C TYR A 306 -27.29 -11.16 -1.94
N HIS A 307 -27.00 -11.82 -0.81
CA HIS A 307 -27.47 -13.19 -0.59
C HIS A 307 -28.99 -13.25 -0.57
N LYS A 308 -29.66 -12.31 0.12
CA LYS A 308 -31.12 -12.25 0.13
C LYS A 308 -31.70 -12.05 -1.27
N TYR A 309 -31.10 -11.16 -2.05
CA TYR A 309 -31.49 -10.96 -3.44
C TYR A 309 -31.30 -12.23 -4.28
N ALA A 310 -30.16 -12.91 -4.17
CA ALA A 310 -29.94 -14.14 -4.94
C ALA A 310 -30.98 -15.22 -4.61
N ASP A 311 -31.29 -15.44 -3.33
CA ASP A 311 -32.29 -16.42 -2.86
C ASP A 311 -33.70 -16.11 -3.40
N GLU A 312 -34.12 -14.84 -3.37
CA GLU A 312 -35.42 -14.41 -3.91
C GLU A 312 -35.54 -14.62 -5.44
N TYR A 313 -34.42 -14.54 -6.17
CA TYR A 313 -34.40 -14.53 -7.64
C TYR A 313 -33.81 -15.80 -8.29
N ALA A 314 -33.30 -16.74 -7.50
CA ALA A 314 -32.68 -17.96 -7.99
C ALA A 314 -33.64 -18.80 -8.85
N ARG A 315 -34.93 -18.90 -8.49
CA ARG A 315 -35.96 -19.64 -9.26
C ARG A 315 -35.51 -21.05 -9.70
N ASN A 316 -34.91 -21.82 -8.78
CA ASN A 316 -34.29 -23.14 -8.96
C ASN A 316 -32.89 -23.17 -9.60
N ARG A 317 -32.25 -22.02 -9.81
CA ARG A 317 -30.84 -21.93 -10.17
C ARG A 317 -29.95 -22.14 -8.95
N LYS A 318 -28.71 -22.56 -9.20
CA LYS A 318 -27.65 -22.65 -8.19
C LYS A 318 -27.08 -21.27 -7.91
N GLU A 319 -27.06 -20.88 -6.65
CA GLU A 319 -26.42 -19.66 -6.17
C GLU A 319 -24.92 -19.87 -5.96
N SER A 320 -24.11 -18.88 -6.30
CA SER A 320 -22.67 -18.87 -6.00
C SER A 320 -22.19 -17.45 -5.80
N PHE A 321 -21.39 -17.23 -4.75
CA PHE A 321 -20.99 -15.91 -4.29
C PHE A 321 -19.46 -15.78 -4.29
N TYR A 322 -18.95 -14.69 -4.85
CA TYR A 322 -17.52 -14.46 -4.99
C TYR A 322 -17.14 -13.02 -4.63
N ILE A 323 -15.92 -12.85 -4.12
CA ILE A 323 -15.31 -11.54 -3.89
C ILE A 323 -14.03 -11.47 -4.68
N PHE A 324 -13.91 -10.46 -5.54
CA PHE A 324 -12.67 -10.14 -6.25
C PHE A 324 -11.90 -9.11 -5.43
N ALA A 325 -10.65 -9.43 -5.09
CA ALA A 325 -9.82 -8.49 -4.32
C ALA A 325 -8.34 -8.54 -4.74
N PRO A 326 -7.60 -7.42 -4.63
CA PRO A 326 -6.16 -7.41 -4.80
C PRO A 326 -5.47 -8.36 -3.83
N ASN A 327 -4.31 -8.91 -4.22
CA ASN A 327 -3.52 -9.79 -3.35
C ASN A 327 -3.12 -9.13 -2.03
N TYR A 328 -2.90 -7.81 -2.04
CA TYR A 328 -2.57 -7.04 -0.85
C TYR A 328 -3.78 -6.70 0.04
N ASN A 329 -5.01 -6.91 -0.45
CA ASN A 329 -6.21 -6.61 0.33
C ASN A 329 -6.52 -7.78 1.26
N ARG A 330 -6.47 -7.53 2.58
CA ARG A 330 -6.73 -8.53 3.62
C ARG A 330 -8.12 -8.33 4.21
N ILE A 331 -9.15 -8.72 3.46
CA ILE A 331 -10.54 -8.66 3.92
C ILE A 331 -10.78 -9.79 4.94
N ASP A 332 -11.07 -9.44 6.19
CA ASP A 332 -11.50 -10.40 7.20
C ASP A 332 -13.01 -10.62 7.12
N LEU A 333 -13.41 -11.73 6.52
CA LEU A 333 -14.82 -12.05 6.31
C LEU A 333 -15.53 -12.53 7.58
N ARG A 334 -14.81 -13.02 8.59
CA ARG A 334 -15.37 -13.77 9.74
C ARG A 334 -16.41 -13.01 10.57
N ASN A 335 -16.46 -11.69 10.45
CA ASN A 335 -17.36 -10.84 11.23
C ASN A 335 -18.67 -10.51 10.50
N TYR A 336 -18.84 -10.95 9.25
CA TYR A 336 -20.01 -10.65 8.43
C TYR A 336 -20.94 -11.84 8.31
N GLU A 337 -22.23 -11.60 8.51
CA GLU A 337 -23.27 -12.60 8.28
C GLU A 337 -23.27 -13.06 6.82
N LYS A 338 -23.43 -14.36 6.56
CA LYS A 338 -23.44 -15.00 5.23
C LYS A 338 -22.12 -14.93 4.46
N SER A 339 -21.05 -14.46 5.07
CA SER A 339 -19.75 -14.36 4.40
C SER A 339 -19.08 -15.70 4.16
N GLU A 340 -19.46 -16.74 4.91
CA GLU A 340 -19.02 -18.12 4.72
C GLU A 340 -19.38 -18.70 3.35
N ASP A 341 -20.41 -18.14 2.70
CA ASP A 341 -20.87 -18.54 1.36
C ASP A 341 -20.03 -17.90 0.23
N TYR A 342 -19.25 -16.85 0.55
CA TYR A 342 -18.43 -16.12 -0.41
C TYR A 342 -17.04 -16.72 -0.57
N LYS A 343 -16.63 -16.92 -1.83
CA LYS A 343 -15.27 -17.34 -2.18
C LYS A 343 -14.42 -16.13 -2.59
N LEU A 344 -13.29 -15.93 -1.92
CA LEU A 344 -12.32 -14.90 -2.30
C LEU A 344 -11.50 -15.37 -3.51
N ILE A 345 -11.47 -14.56 -4.57
CA ILE A 345 -10.62 -14.73 -5.74
C ILE A 345 -9.70 -13.52 -5.85
N ASN A 346 -8.39 -13.78 -5.76
CA ASN A 346 -7.40 -12.72 -5.84
C ASN A 346 -7.19 -12.26 -7.28
N TYR A 347 -6.84 -10.98 -7.46
CA TYR A 347 -6.56 -10.42 -8.79
C TYR A 347 -5.38 -11.09 -9.50
N SER A 348 -4.44 -11.70 -8.79
CA SER A 348 -3.41 -12.57 -9.40
C SER A 348 -4.01 -13.74 -10.19
N VAL A 349 -5.04 -14.39 -9.66
CA VAL A 349 -5.75 -15.48 -10.35
C VAL A 349 -6.48 -14.96 -11.59
N LEU A 350 -7.13 -13.80 -11.47
CA LEU A 350 -7.81 -13.14 -12.59
C LEU A 350 -6.81 -12.70 -13.66
N TYR A 351 -5.70 -12.08 -13.26
CA TYR A 351 -4.64 -11.64 -14.17
C TYR A 351 -4.04 -12.83 -14.92
N ASP A 352 -3.70 -13.91 -14.22
CA ASP A 352 -3.17 -15.12 -14.85
C ASP A 352 -4.17 -15.74 -15.84
N PHE A 353 -5.47 -15.68 -15.53
CA PHE A 353 -6.52 -16.12 -16.45
C PHE A 353 -6.58 -15.24 -17.69
N PHE A 354 -6.75 -13.93 -17.55
CA PHE A 354 -6.88 -13.04 -18.70
C PHE A 354 -5.58 -13.00 -19.51
N ASN A 355 -4.40 -12.99 -18.89
CA ASN A 355 -3.11 -12.94 -19.58
C ASN A 355 -2.83 -14.20 -20.44
N LYS A 356 -3.48 -15.34 -20.15
CA LYS A 356 -3.41 -16.55 -21.00
C LYS A 356 -4.26 -16.43 -22.27
N HIS A 357 -5.27 -15.58 -22.26
CA HIS A 357 -6.16 -15.36 -23.40
C HIS A 357 -5.62 -14.23 -24.27
N LYS A 358 -5.62 -14.43 -25.58
CA LYS A 358 -5.25 -13.38 -26.54
C LYS A 358 -6.51 -12.85 -27.16
N ILE A 359 -6.97 -11.69 -26.68
CA ILE A 359 -8.15 -11.02 -27.23
C ILE A 359 -7.69 -9.93 -28.19
N ASP A 360 -8.17 -9.98 -29.42
CA ASP A 360 -7.94 -8.94 -30.42
C ASP A 360 -8.83 -7.71 -30.12
N ASN A 361 -8.44 -6.96 -29.10
CA ASN A 361 -9.10 -5.71 -28.71
C ASN A 361 -8.05 -4.69 -28.29
N LYS A 362 -8.11 -3.48 -28.87
CA LYS A 362 -7.14 -2.40 -28.64
C LYS A 362 -7.04 -1.92 -27.19
N TYR A 363 -7.98 -2.26 -26.32
CA TYR A 363 -7.98 -1.91 -24.90
C TYR A 363 -7.59 -3.08 -23.99
N TYR A 364 -7.35 -4.27 -24.53
CA TYR A 364 -7.11 -5.46 -23.73
C TYR A 364 -5.77 -5.40 -22.99
N ASP A 365 -4.71 -4.95 -23.65
CA ASP A 365 -3.39 -4.79 -23.02
C ASP A 365 -3.42 -3.75 -21.89
N ASP A 366 -4.17 -2.66 -22.07
CA ASP A 366 -4.40 -1.66 -21.01
C ASP A 366 -5.12 -2.28 -19.80
N PHE A 367 -6.14 -3.11 -20.04
CA PHE A 367 -6.86 -3.84 -19.01
C PHE A 367 -5.96 -4.84 -18.26
N LEU A 368 -5.16 -5.63 -18.98
CA LEU A 368 -4.18 -6.54 -18.38
C LEU A 368 -3.16 -5.77 -17.52
N SER A 369 -2.71 -4.61 -18.00
CA SER A 369 -1.76 -3.76 -17.30
C SER A 369 -2.37 -3.18 -16.02
N ALA A 370 -3.64 -2.77 -16.05
CA ALA A 370 -4.39 -2.36 -14.86
C ALA A 370 -4.57 -3.51 -13.85
N LEU A 371 -4.98 -4.70 -14.29
CA LEU A 371 -5.11 -5.87 -13.41
C LEU A 371 -3.79 -6.27 -12.74
N LYS A 372 -2.69 -6.21 -13.49
CA LYS A 372 -1.35 -6.55 -13.00
C LYS A 372 -0.96 -5.73 -11.78
N ILE A 373 -1.38 -4.46 -11.69
CA ILE A 373 -1.12 -3.59 -10.53
C ILE A 373 -1.71 -4.20 -9.26
N HIS A 374 -2.94 -4.71 -9.33
CA HIS A 374 -3.65 -5.30 -8.18
C HIS A 374 -3.33 -6.78 -7.95
N ALA A 375 -2.73 -7.45 -8.92
CA ALA A 375 -2.13 -8.77 -8.76
C ALA A 375 -0.83 -8.75 -7.92
N LYS A 376 -0.21 -7.58 -7.73
CA LYS A 376 0.97 -7.43 -6.87
C LYS A 376 0.62 -7.78 -5.41
N GLU A 377 1.52 -8.49 -4.74
CA GLU A 377 1.39 -8.89 -3.32
C GLU A 377 1.29 -7.72 -2.32
N ILE A 378 1.65 -6.53 -2.77
CA ILE A 378 1.78 -5.34 -1.95
C ILE A 378 1.27 -4.15 -2.76
N ASP A 379 0.49 -3.29 -2.13
CA ASP A 379 0.21 -1.96 -2.66
C ASP A 379 1.45 -1.06 -2.46
N ASN A 380 2.30 -1.02 -3.48
CA ASN A 380 3.49 -0.16 -3.53
C ASN A 380 3.19 1.19 -4.19
N SER A 381 1.94 1.49 -4.56
CA SER A 381 1.62 2.68 -5.36
C SER A 381 2.14 3.97 -4.77
N ASN A 382 1.91 4.24 -3.48
CA ASN A 382 2.39 5.48 -2.89
C ASN A 382 3.92 5.56 -2.95
N PHE A 383 4.64 4.45 -2.79
CA PHE A 383 6.09 4.44 -2.95
C PHE A 383 6.50 4.72 -4.41
N GLU A 384 5.92 3.99 -5.36
CA GLU A 384 6.19 4.13 -6.80
C GLU A 384 5.85 5.55 -7.28
N ILE A 385 4.69 6.10 -6.91
CA ILE A 385 4.24 7.46 -7.24
C ILE A 385 5.16 8.50 -6.60
N MET A 386 5.57 8.33 -5.33
CA MET A 386 6.49 9.30 -4.70
C MET A 386 7.86 9.27 -5.35
N GLN A 387 8.38 8.10 -5.70
CA GLN A 387 9.63 7.96 -6.44
C GLN A 387 9.53 8.60 -7.83
N GLU A 388 8.45 8.35 -8.57
CA GLU A 388 8.17 8.93 -9.90
C GLU A 388 8.16 10.46 -9.82
N ARG A 389 7.34 11.03 -8.93
CA ARG A 389 7.28 12.49 -8.76
C ARG A 389 8.62 13.08 -8.34
N PHE A 390 9.36 12.43 -7.46
CA PHE A 390 10.68 12.91 -7.04
C PHE A 390 11.65 13.00 -8.22
N ILE A 391 11.67 11.98 -9.09
CA ILE A 391 12.50 11.96 -10.31
C ILE A 391 12.01 12.99 -11.33
N GLU A 392 10.71 13.09 -11.55
CA GLU A 392 10.11 14.08 -12.46
C GLU A 392 10.43 15.52 -12.03
N THR A 393 10.36 15.83 -10.73
CA THR A 393 10.71 17.15 -10.21
C THR A 393 12.21 17.44 -10.32
N ILE A 394 13.08 16.45 -10.05
CA ILE A 394 14.52 16.62 -10.32
C ILE A 394 14.75 16.97 -11.79
N ASN A 395 14.11 16.25 -12.71
CA ASN A 395 14.22 16.49 -14.14
C ASN A 395 13.61 17.82 -14.60
N SER A 396 12.62 18.37 -13.88
CA SER A 396 12.01 19.66 -14.21
C SER A 396 12.80 20.86 -13.69
N VAL A 397 13.65 20.66 -12.68
CA VAL A 397 14.52 21.70 -12.09
C VAL A 397 15.87 21.80 -12.82
N LYS A 398 16.36 20.68 -13.38
CA LYS A 398 17.53 20.64 -14.28
C LYS A 398 17.30 21.46 -15.55
#